data_AF-A0A4Y9RLK4-F1
#
_entry.id   AF-A0A4Y9RLK4-F1
#
_cell.length_a   1.000
_cell.length_b   1.000
_cell.length_c   1.000
_cell.angle_alpha   90.00
_cell.angle_beta   90.00
_cell.angle_gamma   90.00
#
_symmetry.space_group_name_H-M   'P 1'
#
loop_
_entity.id
_entity.type
_entity.pdbx_description
1 polymer ?
#
loop_
_entity_poly.entity_id
_entity_poly.type
_entity_poly.pdbx_seq_one_letter_code
_entity_poly.pdbx_strand_id
1 'polypeptide(L)' 'MQADSALSHLRDGELCIVRTREGEREAVWRRAAWRFYPEEGRNAGPYKFDDIEEWRPASIRFTP' A
#
# COMPACT_ATOMS: atom_id res chain seq x y z
N MET A 1 -1.52 5.74 -17.74
CA MET A 1 -0.78 6.16 -16.52
C MET A 1 -1.66 7.13 -15.74
N GLN A 2 -2.55 6.63 -14.88
CA GLN A 2 -3.39 7.45 -13.99
C GLN A 2 -3.17 7.08 -12.50
N ALA A 3 -2.39 6.02 -12.23
CA ALA A 3 -2.16 5.50 -10.88
C ALA A 3 -1.06 6.26 -10.10
N ASP A 4 -0.19 7.01 -10.77
CA ASP A 4 0.97 7.66 -10.12
C ASP A 4 0.61 8.93 -9.33
N SER A 5 -0.47 9.63 -9.67
CA SER A 5 -0.84 10.87 -8.96
C SER A 5 -1.36 10.58 -7.55
N ALA A 6 -2.12 9.52 -7.35
CA ALA A 6 -2.67 9.16 -6.05
C ALA A 6 -1.59 8.76 -5.03
N LEU A 7 -0.61 7.94 -5.45
CA LEU A 7 0.54 7.56 -4.62
C LEU A 7 1.41 8.76 -4.24
N SER A 8 1.46 9.76 -5.12
CA SER A 8 2.18 11.01 -4.86
C SER A 8 1.58 11.82 -3.72
N HIS A 9 0.35 11.56 -3.28
CA HIS A 9 -0.26 12.25 -2.13
C HIS A 9 0.00 11.56 -0.79
N LEU A 10 0.43 10.30 -0.80
CA LEU A 10 0.75 9.56 0.42
C LEU A 10 2.00 10.11 1.11
N ARG A 11 1.98 10.14 2.43
CA ARG A 11 3.14 10.45 3.28
C ARG A 11 4.09 9.25 3.32
N ASP A 12 5.38 9.52 3.47
CA ASP A 12 6.33 8.42 3.71
C ASP A 12 6.01 7.75 5.05
N GLY A 13 5.95 6.42 5.06
CA GLY A 13 5.55 5.66 6.23
C GLY A 13 4.03 5.59 6.45
N GLU A 14 3.21 6.04 5.51
CA GLU A 14 1.75 5.99 5.65
C GLU A 14 1.22 4.55 5.59
N LEU A 15 0.39 4.19 6.58
CA LEU A 15 -0.26 2.89 6.63
C LEU A 15 -1.38 2.82 5.59
N CYS A 16 -1.33 1.77 4.77
CA CYS A 16 -2.27 1.50 3.70
C CYS A 16 -2.79 0.07 3.83
N ILE A 17 -3.97 -0.17 3.29
CA ILE A 17 -4.49 -1.51 3.03
C ILE A 17 -4.21 -1.81 1.56
N VAL A 18 -3.53 -2.93 1.32
CA VAL A 18 -3.20 -3.44 -0.01
C VAL A 18 -4.01 -4.70 -0.25
N ARG A 19 -4.73 -4.75 -1.36
CA ARG A 19 -5.48 -5.92 -1.81
C ARG A 19 -4.68 -6.66 -2.86
N THR A 20 -4.38 -7.92 -2.58
CA THR A 20 -3.79 -8.87 -3.52
C THR A 20 -4.74 -10.04 -3.73
N ARG A 21 -4.34 -10.99 -4.58
CA ARG A 21 -5.07 -12.25 -4.79
C ARG A 21 -5.21 -13.10 -3.51
N GLU A 22 -4.34 -12.90 -2.53
CA GLU A 22 -4.39 -13.62 -1.24
C GLU A 22 -5.31 -12.93 -0.22
N GLY A 23 -5.76 -11.70 -0.50
CA GLY A 23 -6.63 -10.92 0.36
C GLY A 23 -6.10 -9.51 0.64
N GLU A 24 -6.77 -8.82 1.56
CA GLU A 24 -6.35 -7.51 2.06
C GLU A 24 -5.32 -7.67 3.18
N ARG A 25 -4.24 -6.88 3.13
CA ARG A 25 -3.16 -6.84 4.12
C ARG A 25 -2.78 -5.40 4.43
N GLU A 26 -2.32 -5.17 5.65
CA GLU A 26 -1.74 -3.89 6.04
C GLU A 26 -0.30 -3.76 5.53
N ALA A 27 -0.01 -2.61 4.93
CA ALA A 27 1.28 -2.31 4.35
C ALA A 27 1.65 -0.83 4.54
N VAL A 28 2.92 -0.58 4.72
CA VAL A 28 3.49 0.77 4.86
C VAL A 28 3.97 1.25 3.49
N TRP A 29 3.50 2.42 3.06
CA TRP A 29 4.01 3.10 1.87
C TRP A 29 5.38 3.70 2.14
N ARG A 30 6.35 3.40 1.27
CA ARG A 30 7.68 4.02 1.29
C ARG A 30 7.90 4.79 0.01
N ARG A 31 7.90 6.12 0.11
CA ARG A 31 8.06 7.01 -1.05
C ARG A 31 9.46 6.91 -1.65
N ALA A 32 10.49 6.76 -0.82
CA ALA A 32 11.88 6.63 -1.29
C ALA A 32 12.11 5.38 -2.16
N ALA A 33 11.38 4.30 -1.89
CA ALA A 33 11.45 3.06 -2.66
C ALA A 33 10.31 2.92 -3.68
N TRP A 34 9.34 3.85 -3.65
CA TRP A 34 8.08 3.80 -4.38
C TRP A 34 7.38 2.43 -4.27
N ARG A 35 7.29 1.86 -3.06
CA ARG A 35 6.78 0.51 -2.81
C ARG A 35 6.01 0.40 -1.50
N PHE A 36 5.11 -0.58 -1.44
CA PHE A 36 4.42 -1.01 -0.22
C PHE A 36 5.20 -2.13 0.46
N TYR A 37 5.35 -2.03 1.78
CA TYR A 37 6.04 -3.02 2.60
C TYR A 37 5.04 -3.63 3.60
N PRO A 38 4.95 -4.96 3.73
CA PRO A 38 4.09 -5.60 4.71
C PRO A 38 4.38 -5.09 6.13
N GLU A 39 3.35 -4.82 6.92
CA GLU A 39 3.54 -4.45 8.33
C GLU A 39 3.97 -5.67 9.17
N GLU A 40 3.42 -6.85 8.89
CA GLU A 40 3.55 -8.07 9.71
C GLU A 40 4.95 -8.68 9.80
N GLY A 41 5.98 -8.11 9.15
CA GLY A 41 7.34 -8.57 9.41
C GLY A 41 8.41 -7.97 8.52
N ARG A 42 9.52 -7.56 9.15
CA ARG A 42 10.74 -7.05 8.47
C ARG A 42 11.35 -8.00 7.43
N ASN A 43 10.97 -9.28 7.43
CA ASN A 43 11.48 -10.28 6.49
C ASN A 43 10.59 -10.50 5.27
N ALA A 44 9.37 -9.94 5.24
CA ALA A 44 8.54 -10.01 4.06
C ALA A 44 9.01 -8.95 3.04
N GLY A 45 9.27 -9.38 1.81
CA GLY A 45 9.67 -8.49 0.72
C GLY A 45 8.56 -7.47 0.40
N PRO A 46 8.89 -6.37 -0.31
CA PRO A 46 7.89 -5.40 -0.72
C PRO A 46 6.88 -6.04 -1.70
N TYR A 47 5.64 -5.57 -1.65
CA TYR A 47 4.64 -5.90 -2.66
C TYR A 47 5.07 -5.35 -4.02
N LYS A 48 4.94 -6.16 -5.08
CA LYS A 48 5.08 -5.69 -6.45
C LYS A 48 3.75 -5.09 -6.90
N PHE A 49 3.79 -3.99 -7.65
CA PHE A 49 2.56 -3.39 -8.17
C PHE A 49 1.72 -4.34 -9.02
N ASP A 50 2.35 -5.26 -9.75
CA ASP A 50 1.65 -6.26 -10.55
C ASP A 50 0.84 -7.26 -9.70
N ASP A 51 1.19 -7.42 -8.42
CA ASP A 51 0.49 -8.28 -7.46
C ASP A 51 -0.61 -7.50 -6.69
N ILE A 52 -0.64 -6.18 -6.83
CA ILE A 52 -1.59 -5.28 -6.16
C ILE A 52 -2.76 -5.02 -7.10
N GLU A 53 -3.94 -5.52 -6.72
CA GLU A 53 -5.18 -5.25 -7.44
C GLU A 53 -5.73 -3.86 -7.09
N GLU A 54 -5.64 -3.50 -5.81
CA GLU A 54 -6.14 -2.23 -5.27
C GLU A 54 -5.36 -1.85 -4.00
N TRP A 55 -5.29 -0.55 -3.70
CA TRP A 55 -4.76 -0.06 -2.43
C TRP A 55 -5.55 1.16 -1.95
N ARG A 56 -5.57 1.37 -0.63
CA ARG A 56 -6.19 2.54 0.01
C ARG A 56 -5.44 2.95 1.28
N PRO A 57 -5.37 4.24 1.64
CA PRO A 57 -4.88 4.63 2.96
C PRO A 57 -5.74 4.00 4.05
N ALA A 58 -5.12 3.42 5.08
CA ALA A 58 -5.84 2.82 6.21
C ALA A 58 -6.60 3.87 7.04
N SER A 59 -6.22 5.14 6.90
CA SER A 59 -6.90 6.29 7.49
C SER A 59 -8.26 6.59 6.86
N ILE A 60 -8.54 6.10 5.64
CA ILE A 60 -9.87 6.18 5.03
C ILE A 60 -10.76 5.14 5.71
N ARG A 61 -11.36 5.52 6.83
CA ARG A 61 -12.53 4.81 7.36
C ARG A 61 -13.70 5.10 6.44
N PHE A 62 -14.11 4.12 5.64
CA PHE A 62 -15.44 4.13 5.05
C PHE A 62 -16.44 4.01 6.21
N THR A 63 -16.90 5.15 6.72
CA THR A 63 -18.15 5.18 7.46
C THR A 63 -19.27 5.06 6.42
N PRO A 64 -20.08 3.99 6.47
CA PRO A 64 -21.21 3.79 5.54
C PRO A 64 -22.27 4.89 5.69
#